data_AF-W2Y0I7-F1
#
_entry.id   AF-W2Y0I7-F1
#
_cell.length_a   1.000
_cell.length_b   1.000
_cell.length_c   1.000
_cell.angle_alpha   90.00
_cell.angle_beta   90.00
_cell.angle_gamma   90.00
#
_symmetry.space_group_name_H-M   'P 1'
#
loop_
_entity.id
_entity.type
_entity.pdbx_description
1 polymer ?
#
loop_
_entity_poly.entity_id
_entity_poly.type
_entity_poly.pdbx_seq_one_letter_code
_entity_poly.pdbx_strand_id
1 'polypeptide(L)'
;MDVQSLLLEYHGLCSRWMPHLLQSTCDAAVARHLYGKLLYRTPGGFFAIADTAFPRNEARLQGRIKTPLKKNSTLLRQLLQEGRIAEYRSLLRFNTQLVSSRQAAE
;
A
#
# COMPACT_ATOMS: atom_id res chain seq x y z
N MET A 1 -5.92 -13.92 1.34
CA MET A 1 -6.11 -13.57 -0.08
C MET A 1 -5.12 -12.48 -0.39
N ASP A 2 -4.12 -12.81 -1.18
CA ASP A 2 -3.03 -11.91 -1.56
C ASP A 2 -3.48 -10.87 -2.59
N VAL A 3 -2.94 -9.65 -2.50
CA VAL A 3 -3.32 -8.52 -3.36
C VAL A 3 -2.87 -8.74 -4.80
N GLN A 4 -1.74 -9.43 -5.02
CA GLN A 4 -1.26 -9.76 -6.37
C GLN A 4 -2.12 -10.84 -7.04
N SER A 5 -2.61 -11.81 -6.27
CA SER A 5 -3.54 -12.82 -6.78
C SER A 5 -4.85 -12.20 -7.30
N LEU A 6 -5.36 -11.16 -6.62
CA LEU A 6 -6.55 -10.41 -7.05
C LEU A 6 -6.29 -9.55 -8.30
N LEU A 7 -5.07 -9.04 -8.47
CA LEU A 7 -4.66 -8.26 -9.65
C LEU A 7 -4.51 -9.14 -10.89
N LEU A 8 -3.90 -10.31 -10.76
CA LEU A 8 -3.72 -11.28 -11.85
C LEU A 8 -5.04 -11.83 -12.38
N GLU A 9 -5.97 -12.19 -11.49
CA GLU A 9 -7.29 -12.71 -11.88
C GLU A 9 -8.13 -11.64 -12.60
N TYR A 10 -8.05 -10.37 -12.18
CA TYR A 10 -8.77 -9.27 -12.82
C TYR A 10 -8.13 -8.79 -14.13
N HIS A 11 -6.81 -8.84 -14.27
CA HIS A 11 -6.14 -8.56 -15.56
C HIS A 11 -6.57 -9.58 -16.63
N GLY A 12 -6.68 -10.86 -16.24
CA GLY A 12 -7.22 -11.91 -17.13
C GLY A 12 -8.67 -11.68 -17.52
N LEU A 13 -9.50 -11.15 -16.61
CA LEU A 13 -10.90 -10.81 -16.87
C LEU A 13 -11.04 -9.54 -17.73
N CYS A 14 -10.26 -8.49 -17.51
CA CYS A 14 -10.31 -7.26 -18.33
C CYS A 14 -9.90 -7.55 -19.78
N SER A 15 -8.83 -8.32 -20.00
CA SER A 15 -8.37 -8.72 -21.34
C SER A 15 -9.36 -9.63 -22.06
N ARG A 16 -10.12 -10.45 -21.33
CA ARG A 16 -11.12 -11.37 -21.91
C ARG A 16 -12.45 -10.70 -22.25
N TRP A 17 -12.86 -9.67 -21.51
CA TRP A 17 -14.19 -9.04 -21.68
C TRP A 17 -14.18 -7.67 -22.36
N MET A 18 -13.05 -6.93 -22.37
CA MET A 18 -12.99 -5.56 -22.92
C MET A 18 -11.62 -5.24 -23.58
N PRO A 19 -11.32 -5.81 -24.77
CA PRO A 19 -9.99 -5.73 -25.39
C PRO A 19 -9.57 -4.33 -25.88
N HIS A 20 -10.46 -3.33 -25.83
CA HIS A 20 -10.21 -1.97 -26.31
C HIS A 20 -10.14 -0.92 -25.20
N LEU A 21 -10.30 -1.31 -23.93
CA LEU A 21 -10.23 -0.36 -22.83
C LEU A 21 -8.76 -0.06 -22.52
N LEU A 22 -8.43 1.23 -22.41
CA LEU A 22 -7.09 1.68 -22.00
C LEU A 22 -6.76 1.04 -20.64
N GLN A 23 -5.55 0.49 -20.51
CA GLN A 23 -5.02 -0.13 -19.28
C GLN A 23 -5.33 0.72 -18.02
N SER A 24 -5.25 2.04 -18.15
CA SER A 24 -5.56 3.00 -17.08
C SER A 24 -6.97 2.89 -16.50
N THR A 25 -7.96 2.49 -17.30
CA THR A 25 -9.36 2.39 -16.86
C THR A 25 -9.60 1.06 -16.15
N CYS A 26 -8.94 -0.03 -16.58
CA CYS A 26 -8.92 -1.28 -15.82
C CYS A 26 -8.22 -1.08 -14.47
N ASP A 27 -7.08 -0.39 -14.44
CA ASP A 27 -6.35 -0.06 -13.21
C ASP A 27 -7.19 0.77 -12.24
N ALA A 28 -7.93 1.76 -12.76
CA ALA A 28 -8.84 2.60 -11.96
C ALA A 28 -10.01 1.80 -11.35
N ALA A 29 -10.59 0.86 -12.11
CA ALA A 29 -11.66 -0.01 -11.61
C ALA A 29 -11.18 -0.95 -10.51
N VAL A 30 -9.99 -1.54 -10.68
CA VAL A 30 -9.34 -2.40 -9.67
C VAL A 30 -9.00 -1.61 -8.42
N ALA A 31 -8.41 -0.41 -8.57
CA ALA A 31 -8.12 0.47 -7.46
C ALA A 31 -9.40 0.81 -6.67
N ARG A 32 -10.50 1.16 -7.36
CA ARG A 32 -11.80 1.48 -6.72
C ARG A 32 -12.34 0.33 -5.87
N HIS A 33 -12.27 -0.90 -6.37
CA HIS A 33 -12.72 -2.07 -5.63
C HIS A 33 -11.83 -2.34 -4.40
N LEU A 34 -10.52 -2.16 -4.54
CA LEU A 34 -9.57 -2.28 -3.45
C LEU A 34 -9.80 -1.20 -2.36
N TYR A 35 -10.09 0.04 -2.74
CA TYR A 35 -10.48 1.11 -1.81
C TYR A 35 -11.70 0.71 -0.97
N GLY A 36 -12.74 0.14 -1.59
CA GLY A 36 -13.92 -0.34 -0.86
C GLY A 36 -13.56 -1.39 0.20
N LYS A 37 -12.65 -2.32 -0.12
CA LYS A 37 -12.18 -3.32 0.85
C LYS A 37 -11.39 -2.70 1.99
N LEU A 38 -10.50 -1.75 1.69
CA LEU A 38 -9.70 -1.05 2.71
C LEU A 38 -10.57 -0.20 3.64
N LEU A 39 -11.62 0.43 3.10
CA LEU A 39 -12.49 1.32 3.84
C LEU A 39 -13.54 0.56 4.67
N TYR A 40 -14.06 -0.56 4.18
CA TYR A 40 -15.20 -1.23 4.82
C TYR A 40 -14.89 -2.62 5.38
N ARG A 41 -13.79 -3.26 4.99
CA ARG A 41 -13.51 -4.66 5.34
C ARG A 41 -12.17 -4.89 6.05
N THR A 42 -11.34 -3.86 6.23
CA THR A 42 -10.14 -3.98 7.07
C THR A 42 -10.54 -3.83 8.55
N PRO A 43 -10.42 -4.89 9.38
CA PRO A 43 -10.72 -4.80 10.80
C PRO A 43 -9.72 -3.90 11.53
N GLY A 44 -10.14 -3.35 12.67
CA GLY A 44 -9.28 -2.51 13.52
C GLY A 44 -8.00 -3.24 13.92
N GLY A 45 -6.86 -2.55 13.87
CA GLY A 45 -5.54 -3.11 14.15
C GLY A 45 -4.82 -3.72 12.94
N PHE A 46 -5.50 -3.83 11.79
CA PHE A 46 -4.91 -4.32 10.55
C PHE A 46 -4.73 -3.20 9.52
N PHE A 47 -3.76 -3.36 8.64
CA PHE A 47 -3.48 -2.46 7.54
C PHE A 47 -3.03 -3.23 6.30
N ALA A 48 -3.24 -2.67 5.12
CA ALA A 48 -2.66 -3.17 3.89
C ALA A 48 -1.27 -2.57 3.66
N ILE A 49 -0.38 -3.36 3.08
CA ILE A 49 0.93 -2.92 2.62
C ILE A 49 0.82 -2.62 1.13
N ALA A 50 1.16 -1.40 0.71
CA ALA A 50 1.02 -0.99 -0.68
C ALA A 50 2.18 -0.09 -1.15
N ASP A 51 2.46 -0.13 -2.44
CA ASP A 51 3.47 0.73 -3.09
C ASP A 51 3.07 2.21 -3.11
N THR A 52 4.06 3.08 -3.35
CA THR A 52 3.93 4.54 -3.28
C THR A 52 2.88 5.15 -4.22
N ALA A 53 2.24 4.37 -5.08
CA ALA A 53 1.17 4.79 -5.97
C ALA A 53 -0.17 5.05 -5.26
N PHE A 54 -0.34 4.62 -3.99
CA PHE A 54 -1.57 4.91 -3.26
C PHE A 54 -1.59 6.33 -2.68
N PRO A 55 -2.64 7.12 -2.95
CA PRO A 55 -2.81 8.45 -2.38
C PRO A 55 -2.93 8.35 -0.85
N ARG A 56 -2.04 9.07 -0.17
CA ARG A 56 -1.98 9.13 1.31
C ARG A 56 -2.99 10.12 1.91
N ASN A 57 -3.62 10.96 1.07
CA ASN A 57 -4.37 12.13 1.52
C ASN A 57 -5.86 11.89 1.79
N GLU A 58 -6.36 10.67 1.64
CA GLU A 58 -7.73 10.39 2.05
C GLU A 58 -7.79 10.14 3.55
N ALA A 59 -8.36 11.09 4.31
CA ALA A 59 -8.48 11.02 5.76
C ALA A 59 -9.09 9.70 6.27
N ARG A 60 -9.98 9.10 5.48
CA ARG A 60 -10.64 7.82 5.79
C ARG A 60 -9.73 6.59 5.67
N LEU A 61 -8.61 6.72 4.97
CA LEU A 61 -7.61 5.66 4.76
C LEU A 61 -6.35 5.85 5.62
N GLN A 62 -6.29 6.94 6.39
CA GLN A 62 -5.18 7.19 7.30
C GLN A 62 -5.01 6.02 8.28
N GLY A 63 -3.80 5.45 8.30
CA GLY A 63 -3.45 4.32 9.15
C GLY A 63 -3.82 2.94 8.59
N ARG A 64 -4.70 2.85 7.59
CA ARG A 64 -5.13 1.58 6.96
C ARG A 64 -4.26 1.13 5.81
N ILE A 65 -3.49 2.05 5.23
CA ILE A 65 -2.47 1.75 4.21
C ILE A 65 -1.11 2.12 4.79
N LYS A 66 -0.17 1.18 4.77
CA LYS A 66 1.23 1.39 5.11
C LYS A 66 2.06 1.19 3.85
N THR A 67 2.88 2.19 3.55
CA THR A 67 3.83 2.12 2.44
C THR A 67 5.23 2.08 3.03
N PRO A 68 6.10 1.16 2.57
CA PRO A 68 7.51 1.20 2.91
C PRO A 68 8.09 2.60 2.67
N LEU A 69 8.79 3.11 3.67
CA LEU A 69 9.54 4.35 3.60
C LEU A 69 10.75 4.16 2.68
N LYS A 70 10.95 5.12 1.79
CA LYS A 70 12.21 5.23 1.04
C LYS A 70 13.34 5.64 1.99
N LYS A 71 14.56 5.19 1.71
CA LYS A 71 15.78 5.49 2.49
C LYS A 71 15.98 7.01 2.71
N ASN A 72 15.56 7.84 1.76
CA ASN A 72 15.65 9.31 1.83
C ASN A 72 14.35 9.99 2.30
N SER A 73 13.52 9.30 3.08
CA SER A 73 12.28 9.87 3.62
C SER A 73 12.58 11.11 4.47
N THR A 74 11.88 12.22 4.19
CA THR A 74 11.97 13.46 4.97
C THR A 74 11.67 13.22 6.46
N LEU A 75 10.75 12.31 6.77
CA LEU A 75 10.42 11.93 8.16
C LEU A 75 11.63 11.33 8.90
N LEU A 76 12.41 10.48 8.24
CA LEU A 76 13.61 9.88 8.86
C LEU A 76 14.68 10.94 9.14
N ARG A 77 14.85 11.91 8.22
CA ARG A 77 15.78 13.03 8.41
C ARG A 77 15.34 13.94 9.56
N GLN A 78 14.06 14.27 9.63
CA GLN A 78 13.51 15.12 10.68
C GLN A 78 13.67 14.47 12.06
N LEU A 79 13.39 13.16 12.20
CA LEU A 79 13.57 12.44 13.46
C LEU A 79 15.04 12.41 13.92
N LEU A 80 15.99 12.31 12.98
CA LEU A 80 17.42 12.41 13.29
C LEU A 80 17.82 13.83 13.72
N GLN A 81 17.32 14.85 13.04
CA GLN A 81 17.58 16.27 13.37
C GLN A 81 16.99 16.66 14.73
N GLU A 82 15.82 16.14 15.07
CA GLU A 82 15.17 16.36 16.37
C GLU A 82 15.78 15.52 17.52
N GLY A 83 16.79 14.68 17.24
CA GLY A 83 17.41 13.81 18.24
C GLY A 83 16.50 12.67 18.74
N ARG A 84 15.42 12.36 18.04
CA ARG A 84 14.42 11.34 18.41
C ARG A 84 14.86 9.94 17.99
N ILE A 85 16.02 9.52 18.48
CA ILE A 85 16.70 8.28 18.07
C ILE A 85 15.86 7.03 18.34
N ALA A 86 15.11 7.00 19.45
CA ALA A 86 14.24 5.88 19.79
C ALA A 86 13.13 5.67 18.73
N GLU A 87 12.51 6.76 18.31
CA GLU A 87 11.44 6.74 17.30
C GLU A 87 11.98 6.45 15.92
N TYR A 88 13.14 7.01 15.57
CA TYR A 88 13.86 6.66 14.35
C TYR A 88 14.12 5.14 14.26
N ARG A 89 14.64 4.54 15.33
CA ARG A 89 14.90 3.10 15.39
C ARG A 89 13.62 2.27 15.30
N SER A 90 12.57 2.68 16.02
CA SER A 90 11.27 2.00 15.97
C SER A 90 10.69 2.03 14.55
N LEU A 91 10.73 3.20 13.91
CA LEU A 91 10.24 3.41 12.56
C LEU A 91 11.02 2.61 11.52
N LEU A 92 12.35 2.54 11.64
CA LEU A 92 13.18 1.69 10.77
C LEU A 92 12.87 0.19 10.94
N ARG A 93 12.73 -0.30 12.17
CA ARG A 93 12.35 -1.70 12.41
C ARG A 93 11.01 -2.03 11.78
N PHE A 94 10.01 -1.18 12.00
CA PHE A 94 8.70 -1.34 11.40
C PHE A 94 8.78 -1.31 9.86
N ASN A 95 9.58 -0.39 9.29
CA ASN A 95 9.79 -0.34 7.86
C ASN A 95 10.41 -1.62 7.28
N THR A 96 11.42 -2.19 7.96
CA THR A 96 12.01 -3.47 7.57
C THR A 96 10.99 -4.60 7.62
N GLN A 97 10.14 -4.63 8.64
CA GLN A 97 9.04 -5.60 8.73
C GLN A 97 8.08 -5.46 7.55
N LEU A 98 7.68 -4.24 7.18
CA LEU A 98 6.81 -4.01 6.01
C LEU A 98 7.43 -4.54 4.72
N VAL A 99 8.72 -4.29 4.50
CA VAL A 99 9.45 -4.76 3.30
C VAL A 99 9.52 -6.29 3.28
N SER A 100 9.82 -6.92 4.42
CA SER A 100 9.90 -8.36 4.56
C SER A 100 8.54 -9.03 4.37
N SER A 101 7.48 -8.51 4.99
CA SER A 101 6.12 -9.01 4.83
C SER A 101 5.64 -8.92 3.38
N ARG A 102 6.02 -7.86 2.65
CA ARG A 102 5.76 -7.76 1.21
C ARG A 102 6.48 -8.86 0.44
N GLN A 103 7.78 -9.03 0.65
CA GLN A 103 8.59 -10.05 -0.05
C GLN A 103 8.11 -11.48 0.23
N ALA A 104 7.53 -11.74 1.41
CA ALA A 104 6.98 -13.05 1.73
C ALA A 104 5.62 -13.33 1.08
N ALA A 105 4.96 -12.30 0.52
CA ALA A 105 3.69 -12.43 -0.19
C ALA A 105 3.86 -12.50 -1.72
N GLU A 106 5.08 -12.24 -2.21
CA GLU A 106 5.50 -12.44 -3.61
C GLU A 106 5.95 -13.88 -3.85
#